data_AF-A0A182BFB5-F1
#
_entry.id   AF-A0A182BFB5-F1
#
_cell.length_a   1.000
_cell.length_b   1.000
_cell.length_c   1.000
_cell.angle_alpha   90.00
_cell.angle_beta   90.00
_cell.angle_gamma   90.00
#
_symmetry.space_group_name_H-M   'P 1'
#
loop_
_entity.id
_entity.type
_entity.pdbx_description
1 polymer ?
#
loop_
_entity_poly.entity_id
_entity_poly.type
_entity_poly.pdbx_seq_one_letter_code
_entity_poly.pdbx_strand_id
1 'polypeptide(L)'
;MSGLSMRGFTCMLLIAYLIWCSNFVSCIARRSKHWRHSRTVSGSEFKKKGKSYSNSHNHHGGGSKPKPPSSKSTPTLPKAPPHKSTPSSPQIPKPKVGTPPPNAHNAGHSTIFNVLDFGAKGDGCTDDTKAFQATWVAACNVEASTMLVPADYAFYVGPISFSGPYCKPNIVFQLDGTIIAPTNSNAWGGGLLQWLEFTKLLGITIQGNGVIDGRGSVWWQDQPFDEPIDDEEKLIVPLNYTRKTPVPALRFYGSFNTTVTGITIQNSPQCHLKFDSCNGILVHDVSISSPGDSPNTDGIHLQNSKDVLIHSSKLACGDDCISIQTGCSNVYVHNINCGPGHGISIGSLGKDNTRACVSNITVRDVNMHNTMNGVRIKTWQGGSGSVQGVLFSNIQVSEVQLPIVIDQFYCDKRTCKNQSSAVSLEGINYEKIRGTYTVKPVHFACSDFSPCVDVSLTSVELKPVQEQYHLYDPFCWHTYGELRTPTVPPIPCLQIGKPSSNRIQTDHDLC
;
A
#
# COMPACT_ATOMS: atom_id res chain seq x y z
N MET A 1 79.03 27.95 21.76
CA MET A 1 77.62 27.53 21.58
C MET A 1 77.35 27.38 20.09
N SER A 2 77.06 26.18 19.61
CA SER A 2 76.65 25.93 18.22
C SER A 2 75.14 25.66 18.19
N GLY A 3 74.37 26.45 17.44
CA GLY A 3 72.92 26.27 17.35
C GLY A 3 72.54 25.01 16.57
N LEU A 4 71.62 24.20 17.12
CA LEU A 4 71.06 23.08 16.38
C LEU A 4 70.20 23.61 15.22
N SER A 5 70.39 23.05 14.02
CA SER A 5 69.62 23.47 12.84
C SER A 5 68.17 22.95 12.90
N MET A 6 67.21 23.85 12.67
CA MET A 6 65.77 23.54 12.56
C MET A 6 65.44 22.43 11.54
N ARG A 7 66.31 22.19 10.54
CA ARG A 7 66.17 21.08 9.58
C ARG A 7 66.37 19.69 10.22
N GLY A 8 67.15 19.58 11.30
CA GLY A 8 67.37 18.32 12.00
C GLY A 8 66.13 17.86 12.76
N PHE A 9 65.48 18.78 13.49
CA PHE A 9 64.27 18.49 14.27
C PHE A 9 63.08 18.09 13.39
N THR A 10 62.92 18.76 12.24
CA THR A 10 61.86 18.42 11.26
C THR A 10 62.09 17.06 10.59
N CYS A 11 63.34 16.68 10.29
CA CYS A 11 63.63 15.32 9.82
C CYS A 11 63.36 14.26 10.89
N MET A 12 63.75 14.49 12.16
CA MET A 12 63.48 13.55 13.26
C MET A 12 61.97 13.31 13.47
N LEU A 13 61.15 14.37 13.42
CA LEU A 13 59.69 14.23 13.53
C LEU A 13 59.07 13.47 12.34
N LEU A 14 59.57 13.69 11.11
CA LEU A 14 59.15 12.93 9.93
C LEU A 14 59.52 11.44 10.04
N ILE A 15 60.72 11.12 10.52
CA ILE A 15 61.17 9.74 10.73
C ILE A 15 60.32 9.07 11.83
N ALA A 16 60.05 9.75 12.94
CA ALA A 16 59.20 9.24 14.00
C ALA A 16 57.75 8.98 13.52
N TYR A 17 57.19 9.89 12.71
CA TYR A 17 55.87 9.71 12.11
C TYR A 17 55.82 8.51 11.14
N LEU A 18 56.82 8.36 10.27
CA LEU A 18 56.91 7.23 9.35
C LEU A 18 57.06 5.88 10.08
N ILE A 19 57.83 5.84 11.18
CA ILE A 19 57.96 4.65 12.03
C ILE A 19 56.64 4.34 12.77
N TRP A 20 55.88 5.36 13.19
CA TRP A 20 54.54 5.16 13.76
C TRP A 20 53.59 4.56 12.74
N CYS A 21 53.55 5.11 11.52
CA CYS A 21 52.75 4.59 10.41
C CYS A 21 53.14 3.15 10.00
N SER A 22 54.40 2.75 10.12
CA SER A 22 54.86 1.41 9.72
C SER A 22 54.47 0.28 10.68
N ASN A 23 53.93 0.59 11.87
CA ASN A 23 53.54 -0.42 12.87
C ASN A 23 52.04 -0.79 12.85
N PHE A 24 51.25 -0.25 11.92
CA PHE A 24 49.86 -0.69 11.73
C PHE A 24 49.79 -1.99 10.94
N VAL A 25 49.42 -3.08 11.62
CA VAL A 25 49.29 -4.42 11.02
C VAL A 25 48.09 -4.48 10.09
N SER A 26 48.31 -4.19 8.80
CA SER A 26 47.33 -4.43 7.74
C SER A 26 47.27 -5.93 7.39
N CYS A 27 46.40 -6.67 8.07
CA CYS A 27 46.11 -8.08 7.73
C CYS A 27 45.37 -8.20 6.40
N ILE A 28 46.12 -8.27 5.30
CA ILE A 28 45.58 -8.52 3.95
C ILE A 28 45.04 -9.96 3.86
N ALA A 29 43.72 -10.10 3.96
CA ALA A 29 43.03 -11.34 3.60
C ALA A 29 43.14 -11.59 2.08
N ARG A 30 43.41 -12.84 1.69
CA ARG A 30 43.85 -13.16 0.33
C ARG A 30 42.71 -13.40 -0.64
N ARG A 31 42.62 -12.52 -1.66
CA ARG A 31 42.30 -12.81 -3.07
C ARG A 31 42.14 -14.31 -3.41
N SER A 32 40.91 -14.77 -3.58
CA SER A 32 40.59 -16.03 -4.27
C SER A 32 40.03 -15.72 -5.68
N LYS A 33 40.52 -16.42 -6.71
CA LYS A 33 40.03 -16.32 -8.10
C LYS A 33 39.45 -17.67 -8.53
N HIS A 34 38.13 -17.85 -8.47
CA HIS A 34 37.49 -19.04 -9.03
C HIS A 34 36.33 -18.70 -9.97
N TRP A 35 36.66 -18.78 -11.26
CA TRP A 35 35.83 -19.14 -12.41
C TRP A 35 34.36 -19.50 -12.12
N ARG A 36 33.43 -18.69 -12.65
CA ARG A 36 32.08 -19.19 -12.95
C ARG A 36 32.18 -20.18 -14.10
N HIS A 37 31.82 -21.44 -13.87
CA HIS A 37 31.51 -22.35 -14.96
C HIS A 37 30.15 -21.96 -15.53
N SER A 38 30.07 -21.69 -16.85
CA SER A 38 28.78 -21.47 -17.49
C SER A 38 27.93 -22.73 -17.38
N ARG A 39 26.71 -22.60 -16.83
CA ARG A 39 25.63 -23.56 -17.06
C ARG A 39 24.69 -22.96 -18.09
N THR A 40 24.79 -23.50 -19.29
CA THR A 40 23.88 -23.25 -20.41
C THR A 40 22.43 -23.48 -20.01
N VAL A 41 21.52 -22.67 -20.57
CA VAL A 41 20.08 -22.95 -20.59
C VAL A 41 19.87 -24.36 -21.15
N SER A 42 19.34 -25.27 -20.33
CA SER A 42 18.89 -26.58 -20.81
C SER A 42 17.42 -26.48 -21.17
N GLY A 43 17.11 -26.77 -22.44
CA GLY A 43 15.75 -26.75 -22.95
C GLY A 43 14.85 -27.85 -22.39
N SER A 44 13.55 -27.63 -22.58
CA SER A 44 12.43 -28.56 -22.39
C SER A 44 12.69 -30.06 -22.64
N GLU A 45 12.34 -30.90 -21.66
CA GLU A 45 11.83 -32.25 -21.90
C GLU A 45 10.52 -32.50 -21.13
N PHE A 46 9.40 -32.49 -21.84
CA PHE A 46 8.20 -33.22 -21.43
C PHE A 46 7.82 -34.23 -22.51
N LYS A 47 7.65 -35.49 -22.09
CA LYS A 47 7.75 -36.66 -22.98
C LYS A 47 6.52 -36.85 -23.86
N LYS A 48 6.74 -37.13 -25.15
CA LYS A 48 5.69 -37.37 -26.14
C LYS A 48 5.54 -38.87 -26.45
N LYS A 49 4.45 -39.49 -25.99
CA LYS A 49 3.87 -40.76 -26.47
C LYS A 49 2.33 -40.64 -26.33
N GLY A 50 1.48 -41.20 -27.20
CA GLY A 50 1.73 -41.96 -28.43
C GLY A 50 0.94 -41.43 -29.64
N LYS A 51 0.89 -42.21 -30.73
CA LYS A 51 0.29 -41.83 -32.02
C LYS A 51 -1.16 -42.31 -32.15
N SER A 52 -1.97 -41.58 -32.91
CA SER A 52 -2.87 -42.19 -33.91
C SER A 52 -3.01 -41.25 -35.13
N TYR A 53 -3.41 -41.80 -36.27
CA TYR A 53 -3.57 -41.09 -37.54
C TYR A 53 -5.06 -41.01 -37.94
N SER A 54 -5.45 -39.91 -38.57
CA SER A 54 -6.18 -39.96 -39.85
C SER A 54 -6.13 -38.60 -40.56
N ASN A 55 -6.07 -38.63 -41.90
CA ASN A 55 -6.24 -37.45 -42.75
C ASN A 55 -7.70 -37.36 -43.19
N SER A 56 -8.20 -36.14 -43.43
CA SER A 56 -8.87 -35.83 -44.70
C SER A 56 -8.94 -34.32 -44.95
N HIS A 57 -9.01 -33.93 -46.22
CA HIS A 57 -9.19 -32.55 -46.71
C HIS A 57 -10.54 -32.43 -47.46
N ASN A 58 -10.85 -31.21 -47.93
CA ASN A 58 -11.75 -30.89 -49.06
C ASN A 58 -13.29 -31.01 -48.83
N HIS A 59 -14.17 -30.20 -49.46
CA HIS A 59 -14.01 -28.92 -50.17
C HIS A 59 -15.33 -28.10 -50.23
N HIS A 60 -15.37 -27.03 -51.03
CA HIS A 60 -16.46 -26.04 -51.13
C HIS A 60 -17.72 -26.45 -51.95
N GLY A 61 -18.83 -25.74 -51.71
CA GLY A 61 -19.97 -25.55 -52.63
C GLY A 61 -21.34 -25.70 -51.93
N GLY A 62 -22.38 -24.88 -52.14
CA GLY A 62 -22.51 -23.61 -52.88
C GLY A 62 -23.81 -23.51 -53.69
N GLY A 63 -24.80 -22.68 -53.29
CA GLY A 63 -26.03 -22.50 -54.10
C GLY A 63 -27.22 -21.72 -53.49
N SER A 64 -27.49 -20.54 -54.08
CA SER A 64 -28.81 -19.91 -54.40
C SER A 64 -30.05 -19.93 -53.46
N LYS A 65 -30.58 -18.71 -53.24
CA LYS A 65 -31.96 -18.27 -52.85
C LYS A 65 -32.99 -18.50 -54.00
N PRO A 66 -34.35 -18.44 -53.83
CA PRO A 66 -35.10 -17.24 -53.36
C PRO A 66 -36.48 -17.39 -52.65
N LYS A 67 -37.05 -16.21 -52.32
CA LYS A 67 -38.42 -15.85 -51.83
C LYS A 67 -39.31 -15.36 -53.03
N PRO A 68 -40.58 -14.85 -52.92
CA PRO A 68 -41.40 -14.39 -51.77
C PRO A 68 -42.71 -15.24 -51.61
N PRO A 69 -44.01 -14.81 -51.63
CA PRO A 69 -44.71 -13.52 -51.83
C PRO A 69 -45.27 -12.89 -50.51
N SER A 70 -46.37 -12.09 -50.58
CA SER A 70 -47.04 -11.37 -49.46
C SER A 70 -48.47 -10.89 -49.83
N SER A 71 -49.36 -10.56 -48.88
CA SER A 71 -50.68 -9.89 -49.15
C SER A 71 -51.21 -8.98 -48.00
N LYS A 72 -52.36 -8.31 -48.24
CA LYS A 72 -52.97 -7.16 -47.51
C LYS A 72 -54.52 -7.19 -47.69
N SER A 73 -55.42 -6.46 -47.00
CA SER A 73 -55.38 -5.45 -45.91
C SER A 73 -56.77 -5.28 -45.22
N THR A 74 -56.88 -4.34 -44.27
CA THR A 74 -58.05 -3.78 -43.53
C THR A 74 -59.31 -3.42 -44.36
N PRO A 75 -60.51 -3.33 -43.74
CA PRO A 75 -61.04 -2.06 -43.19
C PRO A 75 -61.83 -2.18 -41.84
N THR A 76 -62.61 -1.16 -41.43
CA THR A 76 -62.97 -0.83 -40.01
C THR A 76 -64.40 -0.29 -39.70
N LEU A 77 -64.90 -0.52 -38.46
CA LEU A 77 -65.93 0.27 -37.68
C LEU A 77 -67.41 0.22 -38.17
N PRO A 78 -68.49 0.65 -37.41
CA PRO A 78 -68.57 1.58 -36.25
C PRO A 78 -69.44 1.14 -35.00
N LYS A 79 -70.44 1.93 -34.54
CA LYS A 79 -70.93 2.11 -33.12
C LYS A 79 -72.46 2.42 -33.01
N ALA A 80 -73.20 2.40 -31.87
CA ALA A 80 -72.92 1.97 -30.46
C ALA A 80 -74.14 1.65 -29.50
N PRO A 81 -75.13 2.53 -29.18
CA PRO A 81 -75.78 2.58 -27.83
C PRO A 81 -77.35 2.59 -27.87
N PRO A 82 -78.16 3.05 -26.86
CA PRO A 82 -77.99 3.33 -25.41
C PRO A 82 -79.12 2.71 -24.51
N HIS A 83 -79.20 3.07 -23.21
CA HIS A 83 -80.49 3.15 -22.46
C HIS A 83 -80.48 4.33 -21.45
N LYS A 84 -81.67 4.79 -21.00
CA LYS A 84 -81.88 6.03 -20.20
C LYS A 84 -82.76 5.82 -18.96
N SER A 85 -82.52 6.57 -17.87
CA SER A 85 -83.58 7.09 -16.99
C SER A 85 -83.14 8.34 -16.21
N THR A 86 -84.03 9.33 -16.20
CA THR A 86 -83.93 10.78 -15.93
C THR A 86 -83.96 11.17 -14.41
N PRO A 87 -84.05 12.45 -13.95
CA PRO A 87 -83.07 12.98 -12.97
C PRO A 87 -83.63 13.67 -11.70
N SER A 88 -82.74 14.21 -10.85
CA SER A 88 -83.04 15.29 -9.89
C SER A 88 -81.81 16.18 -9.61
N SER A 89 -82.00 17.36 -9.02
CA SER A 89 -81.00 18.44 -8.84
C SER A 89 -81.57 19.54 -7.93
N PRO A 90 -80.78 20.43 -7.26
CA PRO A 90 -79.37 20.36 -6.87
C PRO A 90 -79.15 20.52 -5.33
N GLN A 91 -77.95 20.21 -4.84
CA GLN A 91 -77.42 20.81 -3.59
C GLN A 91 -75.92 21.12 -3.70
N ILE A 92 -75.52 22.27 -3.15
CA ILE A 92 -74.12 22.71 -2.98
C ILE A 92 -73.89 22.84 -1.46
N PRO A 93 -72.91 22.12 -0.89
CA PRO A 93 -71.99 22.84 -0.01
C PRO A 93 -70.53 22.33 0.05
N LYS A 94 -69.61 23.31 0.04
CA LYS A 94 -68.30 23.36 0.72
C LYS A 94 -67.11 22.51 0.19
N PRO A 95 -65.87 22.93 0.50
CA PRO A 95 -64.65 22.37 -0.11
C PRO A 95 -64.18 21.08 0.57
N LYS A 96 -63.45 20.25 -0.17
CA LYS A 96 -62.78 19.06 0.37
C LYS A 96 -61.55 19.47 1.20
N VAL A 97 -61.53 19.10 2.47
CA VAL A 97 -60.27 18.93 3.21
C VAL A 97 -59.55 17.72 2.60
N GLY A 98 -58.27 17.86 2.28
CA GLY A 98 -57.45 16.74 1.79
C GLY A 98 -57.19 15.74 2.90
N THR A 99 -57.42 14.45 2.64
CA THR A 99 -56.93 13.38 3.51
C THR A 99 -55.40 13.39 3.56
N PRO A 100 -54.77 13.15 4.73
CA PRO A 100 -53.34 12.87 4.81
C PRO A 100 -52.97 11.68 3.91
N PRO A 101 -51.76 11.65 3.33
CA PRO A 101 -51.27 10.45 2.66
C PRO A 101 -51.18 9.28 3.66
N PRO A 102 -51.47 8.03 3.26
CA PRO A 102 -51.32 6.88 4.13
C PRO A 102 -49.86 6.71 4.57
N ASN A 103 -49.66 6.30 5.82
CA ASN A 103 -48.34 6.23 6.46
C ASN A 103 -47.32 5.47 5.62
N ALA A 104 -46.16 6.10 5.36
CA ALA A 104 -45.00 5.41 4.84
C ALA A 104 -44.48 4.43 5.90
N HIS A 105 -44.71 3.13 5.70
CA HIS A 105 -44.11 2.10 6.54
C HIS A 105 -42.62 1.94 6.18
N ASN A 106 -41.75 2.08 7.18
CA ASN A 106 -40.31 1.98 7.02
C ASN A 106 -39.88 0.58 6.55
N ALA A 107 -39.39 0.52 5.31
CA ALA A 107 -38.43 -0.47 4.83
C ALA A 107 -37.43 0.30 3.95
N GLY A 108 -36.23 0.53 4.47
CA GLY A 108 -35.27 1.48 3.90
C GLY A 108 -34.59 0.96 2.63
N HIS A 109 -35.18 1.23 1.47
CA HIS A 109 -34.50 1.05 0.19
C HIS A 109 -33.50 2.19 -0.06
N SER A 110 -32.21 1.87 -0.06
CA SER A 110 -31.18 2.78 -0.59
C SER A 110 -31.48 3.12 -2.05
N THR A 111 -31.30 4.38 -2.44
CA THR A 111 -31.47 4.79 -3.85
C THR A 111 -30.23 4.40 -4.63
N ILE A 112 -30.39 3.49 -5.60
CA ILE A 112 -29.31 2.95 -6.43
C ILE A 112 -29.17 3.78 -7.71
N PHE A 113 -27.93 4.13 -8.05
CA PHE A 113 -27.53 4.82 -9.28
C PHE A 113 -26.49 3.95 -10.00
N ASN A 114 -26.89 3.26 -11.07
CA ASN A 114 -26.00 2.38 -11.84
C ASN A 114 -25.27 3.19 -12.93
N VAL A 115 -23.95 3.04 -13.05
CA VAL A 115 -23.14 3.77 -14.05
C VAL A 115 -23.60 3.57 -15.50
N LEU A 116 -24.25 2.43 -15.80
CA LEU A 116 -24.84 2.15 -17.12
C LEU A 116 -26.00 3.11 -17.45
N ASP A 117 -26.82 3.50 -16.47
CA ASP A 117 -27.94 4.44 -16.65
C ASP A 117 -27.45 5.85 -16.99
N PHE A 118 -26.20 6.18 -16.61
CA PHE A 118 -25.51 7.42 -16.94
C PHE A 118 -24.64 7.31 -18.21
N GLY A 119 -24.79 6.21 -18.97
CA GLY A 119 -24.27 6.05 -20.33
C GLY A 119 -22.96 5.29 -20.45
N ALA A 120 -22.41 4.73 -19.37
CA ALA A 120 -21.20 3.89 -19.40
C ALA A 120 -21.36 2.69 -20.35
N LYS A 121 -20.25 2.18 -20.88
CA LYS A 121 -20.21 1.01 -21.78
C LYS A 121 -19.75 -0.25 -21.09
N GLY A 122 -18.77 -0.16 -20.20
CA GLY A 122 -18.25 -1.34 -19.51
C GLY A 122 -17.58 -2.36 -20.44
N ASP A 123 -17.04 -1.90 -21.58
CA ASP A 123 -16.40 -2.71 -22.64
C ASP A 123 -14.86 -2.81 -22.53
N GLY A 124 -14.29 -2.26 -21.45
CA GLY A 124 -12.86 -2.20 -21.16
C GLY A 124 -12.05 -1.21 -22.00
N CYS A 125 -12.71 -0.48 -22.92
CA CYS A 125 -12.04 0.27 -24.00
C CYS A 125 -12.55 1.71 -24.16
N THR A 126 -13.84 1.95 -23.94
CA THR A 126 -14.50 3.26 -24.03
C THR A 126 -14.28 4.06 -22.74
N ASP A 127 -14.03 5.38 -22.87
CA ASP A 127 -13.86 6.28 -21.73
C ASP A 127 -15.18 6.54 -20.99
N ASP A 128 -15.40 5.77 -19.92
CA ASP A 128 -16.59 5.82 -19.07
C ASP A 128 -16.49 6.86 -17.95
N THR A 129 -15.37 7.61 -17.86
CA THR A 129 -15.11 8.59 -16.78
C THR A 129 -16.24 9.60 -16.62
N LYS A 130 -16.84 10.06 -17.73
CA LYS A 130 -17.97 11.01 -17.71
C LYS A 130 -19.26 10.42 -17.17
N ALA A 131 -19.52 9.12 -17.39
CA ALA A 131 -20.66 8.44 -16.81
C ALA A 131 -20.48 8.28 -15.29
N PHE A 132 -19.28 7.90 -14.83
CA PHE A 132 -18.94 7.85 -13.40
C PHE A 132 -19.09 9.22 -12.72
N GLN A 133 -18.63 10.30 -13.36
CA GLN A 133 -18.83 11.67 -12.87
C GLN A 133 -20.32 12.02 -12.73
N ALA A 134 -21.15 11.72 -13.74
CA ALA A 134 -22.58 12.02 -13.70
C ALA A 134 -23.33 11.16 -12.66
N THR A 135 -22.97 9.88 -12.53
CA THR A 135 -23.52 8.97 -11.51
C THR A 135 -23.19 9.46 -10.10
N TRP A 136 -21.95 9.89 -9.87
CA TRP A 136 -21.53 10.46 -8.59
C TRP A 136 -22.31 11.74 -8.24
N VAL A 137 -22.48 12.66 -9.20
CA VAL A 137 -23.27 13.89 -8.99
C VAL A 137 -24.72 13.57 -8.61
N ALA A 138 -25.32 12.52 -9.16
CA ALA A 138 -26.65 12.06 -8.75
C ALA A 138 -26.66 11.45 -7.34
N ALA A 139 -25.77 10.49 -7.07
CA ALA A 139 -25.67 9.80 -5.77
C ALA A 139 -25.34 10.76 -4.61
N CYS A 140 -24.41 11.70 -4.84
CA CYS A 140 -23.99 12.73 -3.89
C CYS A 140 -25.15 13.55 -3.29
N ASN A 141 -26.25 13.74 -4.03
CA ASN A 141 -27.40 14.51 -3.57
C ASN A 141 -28.38 13.72 -2.69
N VAL A 142 -28.20 12.41 -2.54
CA VAL A 142 -29.13 11.51 -1.81
C VAL A 142 -28.39 10.80 -0.66
N GLU A 143 -28.98 10.85 0.52
CA GLU A 143 -28.43 10.24 1.74
C GLU A 143 -28.55 8.72 1.71
N ALA A 144 -27.49 8.03 2.17
CA ALA A 144 -27.39 6.57 2.10
C ALA A 144 -27.67 6.00 0.70
N SER A 145 -27.30 6.73 -0.36
CA SER A 145 -27.41 6.27 -1.75
C SER A 145 -26.34 5.23 -2.10
N THR A 146 -26.60 4.43 -3.14
CA THR A 146 -25.65 3.46 -3.68
C THR A 146 -25.25 3.84 -5.10
N MET A 147 -23.98 4.15 -5.34
CA MET A 147 -23.40 4.19 -6.68
C MET A 147 -22.96 2.77 -7.05
N LEU A 148 -23.56 2.20 -8.09
CA LEU A 148 -23.34 0.81 -8.52
C LEU A 148 -22.46 0.75 -9.77
N VAL A 149 -21.36 0.01 -9.65
CA VAL A 149 -20.47 -0.45 -10.73
C VAL A 149 -20.71 -1.95 -10.91
N PRO A 150 -21.60 -2.37 -11.83
CA PRO A 150 -22.14 -3.73 -11.86
C PRO A 150 -21.14 -4.80 -12.33
N ALA A 151 -21.34 -6.03 -11.85
CA ALA A 151 -20.63 -7.24 -12.28
C ALA A 151 -20.74 -7.48 -13.81
N ASP A 152 -19.87 -8.34 -14.33
CA ASP A 152 -19.73 -8.72 -15.75
C ASP A 152 -19.26 -7.59 -16.70
N TYR A 153 -19.09 -6.36 -16.21
CA TYR A 153 -18.58 -5.21 -16.99
C TYR A 153 -17.16 -4.78 -16.56
N ALA A 154 -16.44 -4.16 -17.51
CA ALA A 154 -15.12 -3.59 -17.31
C ALA A 154 -15.09 -2.12 -17.74
N PHE A 155 -14.96 -1.19 -16.80
CA PHE A 155 -15.06 0.24 -17.05
C PHE A 155 -13.67 0.86 -17.17
N TYR A 156 -13.32 1.40 -18.34
CA TYR A 156 -12.09 2.17 -18.51
C TYR A 156 -12.33 3.60 -18.01
N VAL A 157 -11.64 3.97 -16.93
CA VAL A 157 -11.88 5.21 -16.17
C VAL A 157 -10.56 5.94 -15.95
N GLY A 158 -10.44 7.16 -16.44
CA GLY A 158 -9.31 8.05 -16.16
C GLY A 158 -9.38 8.69 -14.77
N PRO A 159 -8.41 9.55 -14.40
CA PRO A 159 -8.40 10.21 -13.11
C PRO A 159 -9.69 10.97 -12.78
N ILE A 160 -10.22 10.70 -11.59
CA ILE A 160 -11.53 11.16 -11.13
C ILE A 160 -11.50 11.42 -9.62
N SER A 161 -12.15 12.50 -9.19
CA SER A 161 -12.27 12.88 -7.79
C SER A 161 -13.75 12.88 -7.39
N PHE A 162 -14.14 11.87 -6.62
CA PHE A 162 -15.43 11.72 -5.96
C PHE A 162 -15.47 12.66 -4.75
N SER A 163 -15.73 13.94 -5.04
CA SER A 163 -15.66 15.04 -4.08
C SER A 163 -16.92 15.13 -3.22
N GLY A 164 -16.73 15.13 -1.91
CA GLY A 164 -17.75 15.08 -0.86
C GLY A 164 -18.18 16.35 -0.11
N PRO A 165 -17.58 17.57 -0.21
CA PRO A 165 -17.89 18.71 0.67
C PRO A 165 -19.35 19.17 0.76
N TYR A 166 -20.18 18.78 -0.21
CA TYR A 166 -21.60 19.12 -0.29
C TYR A 166 -22.49 17.87 -0.46
N CYS A 167 -21.92 16.67 -0.38
CA CYS A 167 -22.67 15.43 -0.51
C CYS A 167 -23.40 15.07 0.77
N LYS A 168 -24.48 14.29 0.63
CA LYS A 168 -25.13 13.62 1.74
C LYS A 168 -24.23 12.50 2.30
N PRO A 169 -24.37 12.15 3.59
CA PRO A 169 -23.51 11.16 4.22
C PRO A 169 -23.91 9.72 3.85
N ASN A 170 -23.07 8.77 4.26
CA ASN A 170 -23.33 7.33 4.25
C ASN A 170 -23.49 6.70 2.85
N ILE A 171 -22.92 7.35 1.83
CA ILE A 171 -22.93 6.83 0.44
C ILE A 171 -22.19 5.50 0.38
N VAL A 172 -22.75 4.55 -0.36
CA VAL A 172 -22.14 3.27 -0.70
C VAL A 172 -21.64 3.31 -2.15
N PHE A 173 -20.38 2.96 -2.37
CA PHE A 173 -19.84 2.67 -3.69
C PHE A 173 -19.75 1.14 -3.83
N GLN A 174 -20.75 0.57 -4.49
CA GLN A 174 -20.87 -0.86 -4.74
C GLN A 174 -20.07 -1.21 -6.00
N LEU A 175 -18.88 -1.80 -5.80
CA LEU A 175 -17.98 -2.25 -6.85
C LEU A 175 -18.07 -3.77 -7.00
N ASP A 176 -18.85 -4.21 -7.98
CA ASP A 176 -18.96 -5.63 -8.37
C ASP A 176 -18.32 -5.92 -9.73
N GLY A 177 -18.18 -4.90 -10.59
CA GLY A 177 -17.46 -4.96 -11.86
C GLY A 177 -15.95 -4.73 -11.75
N THR A 178 -15.29 -4.54 -12.88
CA THR A 178 -13.87 -4.14 -12.95
C THR A 178 -13.74 -2.66 -13.33
N ILE A 179 -12.87 -1.90 -12.68
CA ILE A 179 -12.43 -0.56 -13.09
C ILE A 179 -10.98 -0.65 -13.58
N ILE A 180 -10.69 -0.09 -14.76
CA ILE A 180 -9.41 -0.27 -15.48
C ILE A 180 -8.73 1.08 -15.73
N ALA A 181 -7.44 1.17 -15.39
CA ALA A 181 -6.65 2.39 -15.52
C ALA A 181 -6.18 2.70 -16.97
N PRO A 182 -5.97 3.99 -17.30
CA PRO A 182 -5.31 4.41 -18.53
C PRO A 182 -3.79 4.20 -18.47
N THR A 183 -3.24 3.44 -19.42
CA THR A 183 -1.78 3.21 -19.52
C THR A 183 -0.99 4.33 -20.22
N ASN A 184 -1.66 5.38 -20.70
CA ASN A 184 -1.03 6.49 -21.43
C ASN A 184 -0.90 7.73 -20.53
N SER A 185 0.33 8.16 -20.24
CA SER A 185 0.65 9.31 -19.38
C SER A 185 -0.05 10.62 -19.78
N ASN A 186 -0.46 10.80 -21.04
CA ASN A 186 -1.23 11.98 -21.45
C ASN A 186 -2.64 12.01 -20.87
N ALA A 187 -3.29 10.85 -20.72
CA ALA A 187 -4.64 10.73 -20.16
C ALA A 187 -4.73 11.14 -18.68
N TRP A 188 -3.59 11.15 -17.96
CA TRP A 188 -3.54 11.51 -16.55
C TRP A 188 -3.61 13.03 -16.27
N GLY A 189 -3.58 13.88 -17.31
CA GLY A 189 -3.63 15.33 -17.12
C GLY A 189 -2.38 15.91 -16.43
N GLY A 190 -2.39 17.21 -16.14
CA GLY A 190 -1.24 17.93 -15.57
C GLY A 190 -1.33 18.26 -14.08
N GLY A 191 -2.40 17.85 -13.39
CA GLY A 191 -2.73 18.37 -12.05
C GLY A 191 -3.50 17.43 -11.13
N LEU A 192 -3.57 16.14 -11.44
CA LEU A 192 -4.10 15.11 -10.53
C LEU A 192 -2.94 14.16 -10.16
N LEU A 193 -2.69 14.03 -8.86
CA LEU A 193 -1.68 13.13 -8.26
C LEU A 193 -2.36 11.87 -7.69
N GLN A 194 -3.43 11.43 -8.35
CA GLN A 194 -4.37 10.39 -7.91
C GLN A 194 -5.06 9.76 -9.12
N TRP A 195 -5.42 8.47 -9.04
CA TRP A 195 -6.33 7.85 -10.00
C TRP A 195 -7.79 7.99 -9.56
N LEU A 196 -8.24 7.15 -8.61
CA LEU A 196 -9.58 7.20 -8.02
C LEU A 196 -9.46 7.87 -6.65
N GLU A 197 -9.97 9.08 -6.50
CA GLU A 197 -9.92 9.83 -5.24
C GLU A 197 -11.32 10.00 -4.62
N PHE A 198 -11.43 9.76 -3.32
CA PHE A 198 -12.62 9.98 -2.50
C PHE A 198 -12.31 11.03 -1.42
N THR A 199 -12.70 12.27 -1.66
CA THR A 199 -12.18 13.43 -0.92
C THR A 199 -13.25 14.18 -0.14
N LYS A 200 -12.99 14.43 1.15
CA LYS A 200 -13.84 15.19 2.09
C LYS A 200 -15.26 14.62 2.23
N LEU A 201 -15.34 13.30 2.41
CA LEU A 201 -16.59 12.55 2.59
C LEU A 201 -16.87 12.20 4.06
N LEU A 202 -18.12 11.82 4.36
CA LEU A 202 -18.58 11.38 5.66
C LEU A 202 -19.40 10.09 5.53
N GLY A 203 -18.93 8.98 6.12
CA GLY A 203 -19.63 7.69 6.09
C GLY A 203 -19.47 6.90 4.79
N ILE A 204 -18.52 7.27 3.92
CA ILE A 204 -18.32 6.60 2.61
C ILE A 204 -17.89 5.14 2.81
N THR A 205 -18.62 4.22 2.19
CA THR A 205 -18.30 2.78 2.20
C THR A 205 -18.03 2.31 0.77
N ILE A 206 -16.83 1.80 0.50
CA ILE A 206 -16.54 1.05 -0.73
C ILE A 206 -16.62 -0.44 -0.41
N GLN A 207 -17.49 -1.15 -1.13
CA GLN A 207 -17.77 -2.57 -0.88
C GLN A 207 -18.10 -3.31 -2.18
N GLY A 208 -18.10 -4.64 -2.13
CA GLY A 208 -18.45 -5.52 -3.25
C GLY A 208 -17.33 -6.54 -3.50
N ASN A 209 -17.43 -7.27 -4.62
CA ASN A 209 -16.45 -8.32 -4.98
C ASN A 209 -15.62 -7.95 -6.23
N GLY A 210 -15.74 -6.72 -6.71
CA GLY A 210 -15.12 -6.24 -7.94
C GLY A 210 -13.64 -5.89 -7.81
N VAL A 211 -13.06 -5.41 -8.92
CA VAL A 211 -11.61 -5.25 -9.11
C VAL A 211 -11.25 -3.83 -9.54
N ILE A 212 -10.21 -3.26 -8.94
CA ILE A 212 -9.54 -2.05 -9.39
C ILE A 212 -8.19 -2.46 -10.00
N ASP A 213 -8.03 -2.41 -11.33
CA ASP A 213 -6.78 -2.76 -12.02
C ASP A 213 -6.03 -1.50 -12.50
N GLY A 214 -4.95 -1.19 -11.79
CA GLY A 214 -4.08 -0.04 -12.06
C GLY A 214 -3.16 -0.20 -13.29
N ARG A 215 -3.06 -1.39 -13.87
CA ARG A 215 -2.21 -1.73 -15.03
C ARG A 215 -0.76 -1.24 -14.89
N GLY A 216 -0.23 -1.40 -13.67
CA GLY A 216 1.01 -0.82 -13.14
C GLY A 216 2.28 -1.10 -13.95
N SER A 217 2.33 -2.22 -14.68
CA SER A 217 3.51 -2.70 -15.40
C SER A 217 4.08 -1.74 -16.44
N VAL A 218 3.28 -0.81 -16.99
CA VAL A 218 3.78 0.23 -17.91
C VAL A 218 4.54 1.37 -17.23
N TRP A 219 4.49 1.45 -15.89
CA TRP A 219 5.16 2.49 -15.09
C TRP A 219 6.41 1.97 -14.37
N TRP A 220 6.48 0.65 -14.12
CA TRP A 220 7.57 0.01 -13.40
C TRP A 220 8.84 -0.18 -14.26
N GLN A 221 8.70 -0.35 -15.57
CA GLN A 221 9.78 -0.79 -16.49
C GLN A 221 10.98 0.16 -16.64
N ASP A 222 10.89 1.41 -16.20
CA ASP A 222 11.98 2.40 -16.25
C ASP A 222 12.72 2.58 -14.90
N GLN A 223 12.33 1.85 -13.84
CA GLN A 223 13.09 1.82 -12.58
C GLN A 223 14.10 0.66 -12.61
N PRO A 224 15.42 0.91 -12.51
CA PRO A 224 16.40 -0.18 -12.46
C PRO A 224 16.30 -0.92 -11.13
N PHE A 225 15.81 -2.16 -11.18
CA PHE A 225 15.74 -3.06 -10.05
C PHE A 225 17.13 -3.69 -9.81
N ASP A 226 17.87 -3.15 -8.83
CA ASP A 226 19.04 -3.77 -8.23
C ASP A 226 18.69 -4.08 -6.77
N GLU A 227 18.38 -5.35 -6.46
CA GLU A 227 18.13 -5.79 -5.08
C GLU A 227 19.42 -5.78 -4.26
N PRO A 228 19.42 -5.22 -3.03
CA PRO A 228 20.60 -5.24 -2.16
C PRO A 228 20.77 -6.60 -1.48
N ILE A 229 21.38 -7.56 -2.19
CA ILE A 229 21.98 -8.75 -1.57
C ILE A 229 23.45 -8.41 -1.24
N ASP A 230 23.69 -8.08 0.03
CA ASP A 230 24.97 -8.12 0.77
C ASP A 230 26.21 -7.35 0.23
N ASP A 231 26.13 -6.59 -0.86
CA ASP A 231 27.18 -5.65 -1.31
C ASP A 231 26.68 -4.18 -1.31
N GLU A 232 27.45 -3.25 -0.76
CA GLU A 232 27.20 -1.80 -0.89
C GLU A 232 27.48 -1.30 -2.32
N GLU A 233 26.48 -1.26 -3.20
CA GLU A 233 26.35 -0.20 -4.22
C GLU A 233 24.99 -0.21 -4.94
N LYS A 234 24.57 0.98 -5.40
CA LYS A 234 23.38 1.28 -6.27
C LYS A 234 21.99 1.51 -5.63
N LEU A 235 21.89 2.44 -4.68
CA LEU A 235 20.61 3.14 -4.44
C LEU A 235 20.67 4.58 -5.01
N ILE A 236 21.02 4.68 -6.30
CA ILE A 236 21.08 5.95 -7.05
C ILE A 236 20.42 5.75 -8.42
N VAL A 237 19.12 6.04 -8.49
CA VAL A 237 18.47 6.44 -9.75
C VAL A 237 18.53 7.97 -9.79
N PRO A 238 19.25 8.60 -10.73
CA PRO A 238 19.18 10.04 -10.90
C PRO A 238 17.75 10.42 -11.31
N LEU A 239 17.03 11.16 -10.46
CA LEU A 239 15.69 11.69 -10.76
C LEU A 239 15.79 12.80 -11.82
N ASN A 240 16.01 12.39 -13.07
CA ASN A 240 16.26 13.25 -14.22
C ASN A 240 15.36 12.82 -15.39
N TYR A 241 14.06 12.74 -15.16
CA TYR A 241 13.08 12.39 -16.18
C TYR A 241 11.86 13.33 -16.19
N THR A 242 11.55 13.84 -17.37
CA THR A 242 10.37 14.64 -17.70
C THR A 242 9.10 13.79 -17.85
N ARG A 243 8.94 12.75 -17.02
CA ARG A 243 7.77 11.87 -16.99
C ARG A 243 6.98 12.10 -15.70
N LYS A 244 5.65 12.03 -15.78
CA LYS A 244 4.77 12.18 -14.61
C LYS A 244 5.06 11.05 -13.63
N THR A 245 5.11 11.37 -12.34
CA THR A 245 5.22 10.37 -11.27
C THR A 245 4.02 9.42 -11.31
N PRO A 246 4.20 8.11 -11.09
CA PRO A 246 3.07 7.23 -10.84
C PRO A 246 2.32 7.67 -9.57
N VAL A 247 1.04 7.32 -9.49
CA VAL A 247 0.11 7.82 -8.46
C VAL A 247 -0.67 6.66 -7.82
N PRO A 248 -1.25 6.85 -6.61
CA PRO A 248 -2.03 5.80 -5.96
C PRO A 248 -3.27 5.42 -6.77
N ALA A 249 -3.61 4.12 -6.78
CA ALA A 249 -4.80 3.64 -7.47
C ALA A 249 -6.11 4.10 -6.78
N LEU A 250 -6.21 3.90 -5.47
CA LEU A 250 -7.33 4.38 -4.66
C LEU A 250 -6.82 5.29 -3.53
N ARG A 251 -7.29 6.53 -3.47
CA ARG A 251 -6.93 7.51 -2.44
C ARG A 251 -8.15 8.05 -1.71
N PHE A 252 -8.09 8.08 -0.38
CA PHE A 252 -8.96 8.90 0.45
C PHE A 252 -8.21 10.12 0.96
N TYR A 253 -8.87 11.28 0.95
CA TYR A 253 -8.29 12.53 1.46
C TYR A 253 -9.29 13.31 2.31
N GLY A 254 -8.96 13.62 3.57
CA GLY A 254 -9.80 14.49 4.41
C GLY A 254 -11.18 13.92 4.75
N SER A 255 -11.36 12.61 4.64
CA SER A 255 -12.65 11.90 4.79
C SER A 255 -12.79 11.24 6.18
N PHE A 256 -14.03 11.16 6.66
CA PHE A 256 -14.42 10.70 7.99
C PHE A 256 -15.31 9.46 7.93
N ASN A 257 -15.12 8.51 8.85
CA ASN A 257 -15.88 7.25 8.92
C ASN A 257 -15.89 6.51 7.57
N THR A 258 -14.69 6.16 7.10
CA THR A 258 -14.48 5.52 5.78
C THR A 258 -14.32 4.02 5.93
N THR A 259 -15.10 3.24 5.18
CA THR A 259 -15.00 1.78 5.12
C THR A 259 -14.54 1.33 3.73
N VAL A 260 -13.63 0.35 3.66
CA VAL A 260 -13.24 -0.35 2.42
C VAL A 260 -13.25 -1.86 2.66
N THR A 261 -14.03 -2.62 1.90
CA THR A 261 -14.16 -4.07 2.11
C THR A 261 -14.43 -4.89 0.86
N GLY A 262 -14.03 -6.17 0.87
CA GLY A 262 -14.33 -7.21 -0.14
C GLY A 262 -13.63 -7.07 -1.50
N ILE A 263 -13.35 -5.84 -1.92
CA ILE A 263 -12.78 -5.53 -3.23
C ILE A 263 -11.34 -6.03 -3.40
N THR A 264 -10.95 -6.26 -4.65
CA THR A 264 -9.55 -6.48 -5.04
C THR A 264 -8.94 -5.21 -5.64
N ILE A 265 -7.73 -4.85 -5.24
CA ILE A 265 -6.94 -3.76 -5.85
C ILE A 265 -5.63 -4.37 -6.38
N GLN A 266 -5.44 -4.36 -7.70
CA GLN A 266 -4.31 -5.04 -8.34
C GLN A 266 -3.51 -4.12 -9.27
N ASN A 267 -2.24 -4.47 -9.47
CA ASN A 267 -1.33 -3.81 -10.40
C ASN A 267 -1.31 -2.28 -10.25
N SER A 268 -1.20 -1.74 -9.03
CA SER A 268 -1.22 -0.28 -8.88
C SER A 268 0.05 0.38 -9.47
N PRO A 269 -0.02 1.56 -10.13
CA PRO A 269 1.16 2.29 -10.57
C PRO A 269 2.10 2.67 -9.42
N GLN A 270 1.52 2.92 -8.24
CA GLN A 270 2.19 3.26 -6.98
C GLN A 270 1.46 2.54 -5.83
N CYS A 271 1.28 3.16 -4.64
CA CYS A 271 0.50 2.59 -3.55
C CYS A 271 -0.92 2.15 -4.01
N HIS A 272 -1.43 1.02 -3.54
CA HIS A 272 -2.74 0.50 -3.94
C HIS A 272 -3.88 1.27 -3.26
N LEU A 273 -3.85 1.37 -1.92
CA LEU A 273 -4.83 2.09 -1.11
C LEU A 273 -4.12 3.11 -0.21
N LYS A 274 -4.35 4.41 -0.43
CA LYS A 274 -3.79 5.50 0.38
C LYS A 274 -4.87 6.25 1.17
N PHE A 275 -4.62 6.50 2.45
CA PHE A 275 -5.39 7.40 3.29
C PHE A 275 -4.53 8.59 3.71
N ASP A 276 -5.08 9.80 3.59
CA ASP A 276 -4.38 11.04 3.92
C ASP A 276 -5.32 12.01 4.65
N SER A 277 -4.95 12.40 5.87
CA SER A 277 -5.72 13.35 6.69
C SER A 277 -7.15 12.87 7.02
N CYS A 278 -7.33 11.56 7.16
CA CYS A 278 -8.62 10.90 7.41
C CYS A 278 -8.82 10.52 8.89
N ASN A 279 -10.07 10.33 9.33
CA ASN A 279 -10.39 9.89 10.70
C ASN A 279 -11.50 8.85 10.73
N GLY A 280 -11.36 7.81 11.55
CA GLY A 280 -12.29 6.68 11.55
C GLY A 280 -12.17 5.90 10.26
N ILE A 281 -11.10 5.10 10.14
CA ILE A 281 -10.84 4.26 8.95
C ILE A 281 -11.08 2.80 9.33
N LEU A 282 -11.85 2.09 8.52
CA LEU A 282 -12.05 0.64 8.60
C LEU A 282 -11.70 -0.01 7.26
N VAL A 283 -10.77 -0.95 7.25
CA VAL A 283 -10.42 -1.76 6.08
C VAL A 283 -10.46 -3.24 6.45
N HIS A 284 -11.30 -4.03 5.79
CA HIS A 284 -11.35 -5.47 6.07
C HIS A 284 -11.73 -6.34 4.87
N ASP A 285 -11.21 -7.58 4.86
CA ASP A 285 -11.47 -8.58 3.83
C ASP A 285 -11.10 -8.12 2.40
N VAL A 286 -10.16 -7.17 2.27
CA VAL A 286 -9.63 -6.72 0.97
C VAL A 286 -8.48 -7.61 0.49
N SER A 287 -8.34 -7.70 -0.83
CA SER A 287 -7.22 -8.39 -1.49
C SER A 287 -6.39 -7.39 -2.28
N ILE A 288 -5.08 -7.34 -2.04
CA ILE A 288 -4.14 -6.49 -2.76
C ILE A 288 -3.05 -7.35 -3.41
N SER A 289 -2.80 -7.12 -4.71
CA SER A 289 -1.85 -7.91 -5.50
C SER A 289 -1.11 -7.11 -6.58
N SER A 290 0.21 -7.01 -6.44
CA SER A 290 1.15 -6.72 -7.52
C SER A 290 2.36 -7.67 -7.42
N PRO A 291 3.19 -7.80 -8.48
CA PRO A 291 4.43 -8.57 -8.43
C PRO A 291 5.38 -8.12 -7.30
N GLY A 292 6.18 -9.04 -6.76
CA GLY A 292 7.14 -8.73 -5.69
C GLY A 292 8.26 -7.77 -6.11
N ASP A 293 8.46 -7.62 -7.43
CA ASP A 293 9.42 -6.73 -8.09
C ASP A 293 8.77 -5.42 -8.60
N SER A 294 7.58 -5.06 -8.11
CA SER A 294 6.88 -3.82 -8.52
C SER A 294 7.19 -2.63 -7.59
N PRO A 295 8.00 -1.63 -8.03
CA PRO A 295 8.56 -0.61 -7.16
C PRO A 295 7.50 0.34 -6.58
N ASN A 296 7.61 0.64 -5.27
CA ASN A 296 6.78 1.59 -4.54
C ASN A 296 5.27 1.32 -4.61
N THR A 297 4.90 0.03 -4.62
CA THR A 297 3.51 -0.42 -4.70
C THR A 297 2.88 -0.71 -3.34
N ASP A 298 3.09 0.15 -2.33
CA ASP A 298 2.58 -0.04 -0.95
C ASP A 298 1.15 -0.61 -0.93
N GLY A 299 0.86 -1.59 -0.08
CA GLY A 299 -0.48 -2.17 0.02
C GLY A 299 -1.48 -1.14 0.58
N ILE A 300 -1.34 -0.82 1.87
CA ILE A 300 -2.14 0.21 2.54
C ILE A 300 -1.20 1.28 3.12
N HIS A 301 -1.34 2.51 2.64
CA HIS A 301 -0.49 3.64 3.01
C HIS A 301 -1.27 4.67 3.82
N LEU A 302 -0.95 4.81 5.11
CA LEU A 302 -1.59 5.74 6.05
C LEU A 302 -0.72 6.99 6.24
N GLN A 303 -1.32 8.18 6.18
CA GLN A 303 -0.64 9.46 6.40
C GLN A 303 -1.60 10.44 7.09
N ASN A 304 -1.13 11.20 8.10
CA ASN A 304 -1.93 12.19 8.83
C ASN A 304 -3.28 11.67 9.39
N SER A 305 -3.44 10.35 9.55
CA SER A 305 -4.76 9.71 9.70
C SER A 305 -4.91 8.98 11.03
N LYS A 306 -6.09 9.11 11.67
CA LYS A 306 -6.32 8.69 13.06
C LYS A 306 -7.49 7.75 13.21
N ASP A 307 -7.44 6.92 14.26
CA ASP A 307 -8.48 5.96 14.62
C ASP A 307 -8.75 4.97 13.47
N VAL A 308 -7.78 4.07 13.28
CA VAL A 308 -7.65 3.21 12.10
C VAL A 308 -7.70 1.75 12.51
N LEU A 309 -8.56 0.97 11.84
CA LEU A 309 -8.70 -0.46 12.01
C LEU A 309 -8.51 -1.16 10.65
N ILE A 310 -7.51 -2.05 10.55
CA ILE A 310 -7.23 -2.86 9.36
C ILE A 310 -7.22 -4.35 9.77
N HIS A 311 -8.09 -5.19 9.18
CA HIS A 311 -8.06 -6.61 9.49
C HIS A 311 -8.44 -7.58 8.34
N SER A 312 -8.27 -8.88 8.58
CA SER A 312 -8.72 -9.99 7.70
C SER A 312 -8.25 -9.93 6.24
N SER A 313 -7.20 -9.18 5.93
CA SER A 313 -6.84 -8.78 4.56
C SER A 313 -5.58 -9.47 4.04
N LYS A 314 -5.47 -9.59 2.71
CA LYS A 314 -4.32 -10.21 2.01
C LYS A 314 -3.57 -9.16 1.21
N LEU A 315 -2.27 -9.04 1.42
CA LEU A 315 -1.44 -7.95 0.92
C LEU A 315 -0.17 -8.52 0.26
N ALA A 316 -0.11 -8.49 -1.07
CA ALA A 316 1.03 -8.92 -1.87
C ALA A 316 1.47 -7.77 -2.80
N CYS A 317 2.70 -7.30 -2.68
CA CYS A 317 3.21 -6.14 -3.42
C CYS A 317 4.74 -6.13 -3.51
N GLY A 318 5.31 -5.15 -4.20
CA GLY A 318 6.77 -4.91 -4.26
C GLY A 318 7.27 -3.77 -3.35
N ASP A 319 6.44 -3.30 -2.41
CA ASP A 319 6.88 -2.42 -1.31
C ASP A 319 6.14 -2.80 0.00
N ASP A 320 6.07 -1.90 0.99
CA ASP A 320 5.45 -2.16 2.30
C ASP A 320 3.98 -2.61 2.18
N CYS A 321 3.63 -3.77 2.76
CA CYS A 321 2.25 -4.26 2.86
C CYS A 321 1.35 -3.23 3.57
N ILE A 322 1.84 -2.67 4.68
CA ILE A 322 1.22 -1.54 5.39
C ILE A 322 2.32 -0.54 5.76
N SER A 323 2.07 0.73 5.44
CA SER A 323 3.01 1.85 5.52
C SER A 323 2.38 2.95 6.37
N ILE A 324 2.95 3.23 7.56
CA ILE A 324 2.38 4.15 8.57
C ILE A 324 3.25 5.39 8.68
N GLN A 325 2.83 6.49 8.05
CA GLN A 325 3.59 7.75 8.00
C GLN A 325 3.27 8.69 9.17
N THR A 326 3.90 9.86 9.16
CA THR A 326 3.68 10.93 10.15
C THR A 326 2.22 11.35 10.29
N GLY A 327 1.86 11.82 11.48
CA GLY A 327 0.54 12.31 11.85
C GLY A 327 -0.48 11.21 12.15
N CYS A 328 -0.08 9.94 12.12
CA CYS A 328 -0.94 8.80 12.43
C CYS A 328 -0.97 8.46 13.92
N SER A 329 -2.17 8.21 14.45
CA SER A 329 -2.35 7.76 15.83
C SER A 329 -3.55 6.83 15.99
N ASN A 330 -3.51 5.94 16.99
CA ASN A 330 -4.55 4.94 17.25
C ASN A 330 -4.76 4.01 16.04
N VAL A 331 -3.70 3.31 15.63
CA VAL A 331 -3.73 2.37 14.50
C VAL A 331 -3.70 0.94 15.02
N TYR A 332 -4.75 0.17 14.72
CA TYR A 332 -4.88 -1.23 15.08
C TYR A 332 -4.96 -2.12 13.84
N VAL A 333 -4.03 -3.06 13.72
CA VAL A 333 -3.90 -3.99 12.59
C VAL A 333 -3.93 -5.43 13.12
N HIS A 334 -4.83 -6.28 12.60
CA HIS A 334 -4.85 -7.69 12.98
C HIS A 334 -5.30 -8.68 11.90
N ASN A 335 -4.95 -9.97 12.03
CA ASN A 335 -5.35 -11.03 11.09
C ASN A 335 -4.96 -10.75 9.62
N ILE A 336 -3.72 -10.30 9.39
CA ILE A 336 -3.21 -9.96 8.05
C ILE A 336 -2.36 -11.11 7.50
N ASN A 337 -2.46 -11.36 6.18
CA ASN A 337 -1.44 -12.10 5.44
C ASN A 337 -0.68 -11.12 4.53
N CYS A 338 0.62 -10.99 4.74
CA CYS A 338 1.52 -10.09 4.04
C CYS A 338 2.63 -10.90 3.34
N GLY A 339 2.85 -10.66 2.05
CA GLY A 339 3.89 -11.31 1.27
C GLY A 339 3.52 -11.59 -0.19
N PRO A 340 4.45 -11.41 -1.15
CA PRO A 340 5.76 -10.76 -1.00
C PRO A 340 5.62 -9.25 -0.69
N GLY A 341 6.76 -8.57 -0.46
CA GLY A 341 6.84 -7.13 -0.24
C GLY A 341 7.88 -6.73 0.81
N HIS A 342 7.80 -5.50 1.33
CA HIS A 342 8.76 -5.00 2.32
C HIS A 342 8.33 -5.18 3.79
N GLY A 343 7.17 -5.80 4.07
CA GLY A 343 6.68 -6.04 5.43
C GLY A 343 5.69 -4.98 5.91
N ILE A 344 5.62 -4.76 7.23
CA ILE A 344 4.83 -3.66 7.83
C ILE A 344 5.79 -2.63 8.43
N SER A 345 5.69 -1.39 7.94
CA SER A 345 6.61 -0.30 8.29
C SER A 345 5.93 0.89 8.96
N ILE A 346 6.55 1.41 10.01
CA ILE A 346 6.37 2.78 10.48
C ILE A 346 7.45 3.65 9.81
N GLY A 347 7.03 4.74 9.15
CA GLY A 347 7.89 5.66 8.41
C GLY A 347 8.04 5.35 6.92
N SER A 348 8.92 6.03 6.19
CA SER A 348 10.07 6.80 6.68
C SER A 348 9.73 8.16 7.32
N LEU A 349 10.01 8.33 8.62
CA LEU A 349 9.62 9.52 9.39
C LEU A 349 10.72 10.60 9.43
N GLY A 350 10.32 11.89 9.37
CA GLY A 350 11.21 13.03 9.62
C GLY A 350 12.11 13.46 8.45
N LYS A 351 11.71 13.16 7.20
CA LYS A 351 12.47 13.54 6.00
C LYS A 351 12.75 15.05 5.96
N ASP A 352 13.89 15.46 5.41
CA ASP A 352 14.29 16.86 5.22
C ASP A 352 14.25 17.66 6.55
N ASN A 353 14.67 16.98 7.63
CA ASN A 353 14.72 17.45 9.01
C ASN A 353 13.34 17.89 9.59
N THR A 354 12.24 17.38 9.04
CA THR A 354 10.88 17.65 9.53
C THR A 354 10.58 16.98 10.87
N ARG A 355 9.58 17.53 11.58
CA ARG A 355 8.99 16.89 12.77
C ARG A 355 7.99 15.83 12.34
N ALA A 356 8.09 14.63 12.90
CA ALA A 356 7.20 13.52 12.64
C ALA A 356 6.65 12.94 13.94
N CYS A 357 5.36 12.59 13.92
CA CYS A 357 4.64 12.14 15.11
C CYS A 357 3.83 10.89 14.79
N VAL A 358 4.07 9.80 15.51
CA VAL A 358 3.29 8.55 15.42
C VAL A 358 3.05 7.98 16.81
N SER A 359 1.83 7.58 17.15
CA SER A 359 1.55 7.09 18.52
C SER A 359 0.43 6.05 18.61
N ASN A 360 0.51 5.17 19.61
CA ASN A 360 -0.48 4.13 19.88
C ASN A 360 -0.74 3.23 18.65
N ILE A 361 0.27 2.44 18.29
CA ILE A 361 0.25 1.55 17.12
C ILE A 361 0.30 0.10 17.60
N THR A 362 -0.70 -0.71 17.27
CA THR A 362 -0.71 -2.14 17.57
C THR A 362 -0.89 -2.95 16.29
N VAL A 363 0.06 -3.84 16.01
CA VAL A 363 0.05 -4.77 14.88
C VAL A 363 0.19 -6.18 15.43
N ARG A 364 -0.81 -7.05 15.16
CA ARG A 364 -0.83 -8.40 15.71
C ARG A 364 -1.46 -9.45 14.80
N ASP A 365 -1.29 -10.73 15.13
CA ASP A 365 -1.87 -11.87 14.40
C ASP A 365 -1.55 -11.83 12.89
N VAL A 366 -0.30 -11.50 12.55
CA VAL A 366 0.15 -11.34 11.16
C VAL A 366 0.96 -12.55 10.71
N ASN A 367 0.65 -13.07 9.53
CA ASN A 367 1.52 -14.00 8.81
C ASN A 367 2.29 -13.21 7.75
N MET A 368 3.62 -13.32 7.76
CA MET A 368 4.54 -12.65 6.84
C MET A 368 5.35 -13.71 6.10
N HIS A 369 5.42 -13.64 4.77
CA HIS A 369 6.13 -14.63 3.97
C HIS A 369 6.85 -14.00 2.78
N ASN A 370 8.09 -14.41 2.52
CA ASN A 370 8.90 -13.92 1.39
C ASN A 370 8.99 -12.38 1.32
N THR A 371 9.12 -11.72 2.48
CA THR A 371 9.27 -10.26 2.57
C THR A 371 10.70 -9.85 2.91
N MET A 372 11.12 -8.66 2.44
CA MET A 372 12.41 -8.07 2.82
C MET A 372 12.48 -7.80 4.33
N ASN A 373 11.41 -7.28 4.93
CA ASN A 373 11.35 -7.04 6.37
C ASN A 373 10.09 -7.68 6.94
N GLY A 374 10.11 -7.97 8.24
CA GLY A 374 8.90 -8.33 8.98
C GLY A 374 8.21 -7.06 9.47
N VAL A 375 8.59 -6.63 10.66
CA VAL A 375 8.15 -5.35 11.26
C VAL A 375 9.31 -4.36 11.34
N ARG A 376 9.09 -3.16 10.79
CA ARG A 376 10.13 -2.14 10.57
C ARG A 376 9.72 -0.78 11.12
N ILE A 377 10.67 -0.07 11.74
CA ILE A 377 10.59 1.38 11.99
C ILE A 377 11.74 2.04 11.22
N LYS A 378 11.45 3.00 10.35
CA LYS A 378 12.44 3.75 9.55
C LYS A 378 12.29 5.25 9.80
N THR A 379 13.36 5.95 10.19
CA THR A 379 13.39 7.40 10.40
C THR A 379 14.63 8.01 9.77
N TRP A 380 14.49 9.22 9.22
CA TRP A 380 15.57 9.93 8.56
C TRP A 380 16.50 10.59 9.56
N GLN A 381 17.81 10.53 9.28
CA GLN A 381 18.79 11.36 9.98
C GLN A 381 18.42 12.83 9.84
N GLY A 382 18.45 13.57 10.95
CA GLY A 382 18.07 14.97 11.04
C GLY A 382 16.64 15.23 11.47
N GLY A 383 15.76 14.21 11.40
CA GLY A 383 14.35 14.32 11.79
C GLY A 383 14.14 14.64 13.28
N SER A 384 12.91 15.01 13.63
CA SER A 384 12.49 15.37 15.00
C SER A 384 11.07 14.86 15.32
N GLY A 385 10.58 15.05 16.54
CA GLY A 385 9.33 14.46 17.06
C GLY A 385 9.53 13.05 17.62
N SER A 386 8.45 12.27 17.73
CA SER A 386 8.46 10.96 18.39
C SER A 386 7.64 9.87 17.69
N VAL A 387 8.04 8.61 17.92
CA VAL A 387 7.21 7.41 17.84
C VAL A 387 7.09 6.83 19.24
N GLN A 388 5.86 6.70 19.75
CA GLN A 388 5.62 6.23 21.12
C GLN A 388 4.49 5.21 21.24
N GLY A 389 4.69 4.20 22.08
CA GLY A 389 3.67 3.19 22.40
C GLY A 389 3.34 2.32 21.18
N VAL A 390 4.29 1.46 20.82
CA VAL A 390 4.15 0.51 19.69
C VAL A 390 4.17 -0.92 20.22
N LEU A 391 3.29 -1.76 19.68
CA LEU A 391 3.19 -3.18 19.97
C LEU A 391 3.13 -4.01 18.68
N PHE A 392 4.14 -4.84 18.46
CA PHE A 392 4.17 -5.88 17.43
C PHE A 392 4.04 -7.24 18.13
N SER A 393 2.87 -7.90 18.07
CA SER A 393 2.57 -9.09 18.91
C SER A 393 1.98 -10.26 18.12
N ASN A 394 2.48 -11.48 18.33
CA ASN A 394 2.01 -12.70 17.64
C ASN A 394 2.16 -12.59 16.10
N ILE A 395 3.42 -12.57 15.65
CA ILE A 395 3.77 -12.41 14.22
C ILE A 395 4.58 -13.61 13.77
N GLN A 396 4.06 -14.30 12.76
CA GLN A 396 4.66 -15.49 12.17
C GLN A 396 5.42 -15.08 10.90
N VAL A 397 6.73 -15.33 10.85
CA VAL A 397 7.59 -15.01 9.69
C VAL A 397 8.05 -16.28 8.98
N SER A 398 8.01 -16.29 7.65
CA SER A 398 8.52 -17.38 6.81
C SER A 398 9.43 -16.81 5.72
N GLU A 399 10.70 -17.20 5.73
CA GLU A 399 11.69 -16.82 4.71
C GLU A 399 11.85 -15.29 4.55
N VAL A 400 11.66 -14.56 5.65
CA VAL A 400 11.77 -13.09 5.73
C VAL A 400 13.24 -12.69 5.90
N GLN A 401 13.75 -11.72 5.14
CA GLN A 401 15.18 -11.36 5.22
C GLN A 401 15.53 -10.74 6.58
N LEU A 402 14.75 -9.74 7.01
CA LEU A 402 14.95 -8.96 8.24
C LEU A 402 13.66 -8.91 9.11
N PRO A 403 13.35 -9.91 9.96
CA PRO A 403 12.09 -9.99 10.69
C PRO A 403 11.77 -8.79 11.61
N ILE A 404 12.79 -8.19 12.23
CA ILE A 404 12.63 -7.10 13.19
C ILE A 404 13.66 -6.01 12.88
N VAL A 405 13.20 -4.80 12.55
CA VAL A 405 14.05 -3.66 12.14
C VAL A 405 13.68 -2.37 12.86
N ILE A 406 14.69 -1.66 13.37
CA ILE A 406 14.65 -0.22 13.63
C ILE A 406 15.86 0.40 12.92
N ASP A 407 15.64 1.44 12.12
CA ASP A 407 16.67 2.20 11.43
C ASP A 407 16.39 3.71 11.57
N GLN A 408 17.20 4.42 12.36
CA GLN A 408 17.20 5.89 12.45
C GLN A 408 18.24 6.56 11.52
N PHE A 409 18.92 5.78 10.67
CA PHE A 409 19.95 6.25 9.75
C PHE A 409 19.48 6.41 8.30
N TYR A 410 18.18 6.20 8.03
CA TYR A 410 17.56 6.14 6.71
C TYR A 410 17.92 7.33 5.81
N CYS A 411 18.27 7.03 4.55
CA CYS A 411 18.90 7.97 3.60
C CYS A 411 18.57 7.60 2.14
N ASP A 412 18.42 8.60 1.26
CA ASP A 412 18.24 8.44 -0.20
C ASP A 412 19.52 8.65 -1.02
N LYS A 413 20.68 8.57 -0.38
CA LYS A 413 22.01 8.82 -0.97
C LYS A 413 22.97 7.75 -0.48
N ARG A 414 23.92 7.36 -1.34
CA ARG A 414 25.03 6.44 -0.99
C ARG A 414 25.73 6.81 0.32
N THR A 415 25.88 8.11 0.60
CA THR A 415 26.41 8.62 1.87
C THR A 415 25.59 9.81 2.33
N CYS A 416 24.81 9.65 3.41
CA CYS A 416 24.37 10.77 4.22
C CYS A 416 25.53 11.25 5.11
N LYS A 417 25.50 12.53 5.50
CA LYS A 417 26.31 13.01 6.63
C LYS A 417 25.57 12.69 7.92
N ASN A 418 26.27 12.19 8.93
CA ASN A 418 25.71 12.00 10.26
C ASN A 418 25.07 13.32 10.76
N GLN A 419 23.81 13.27 11.17
CA GLN A 419 23.10 14.41 11.77
C GLN A 419 22.89 14.18 13.28
N SER A 420 22.91 15.25 14.06
CA SER A 420 22.81 15.21 15.53
C SER A 420 21.37 15.25 16.05
N SER A 421 20.39 14.86 15.23
CA SER A 421 18.98 14.71 15.58
C SER A 421 18.38 13.53 14.84
N ALA A 422 17.43 12.85 15.48
CA ALA A 422 16.56 11.86 14.89
C ALA A 422 15.24 11.82 15.68
N VAL A 423 14.18 11.35 15.02
CA VAL A 423 12.86 11.13 15.64
C VAL A 423 13.01 10.19 16.84
N SER A 424 12.57 10.60 18.04
CA SER A 424 12.68 9.81 19.27
C SER A 424 11.85 8.53 19.18
N LEU A 425 12.36 7.40 19.68
CA LEU A 425 11.70 6.10 19.63
C LEU A 425 11.59 5.52 21.06
N GLU A 426 10.37 5.44 21.59
CA GLU A 426 10.11 5.08 22.99
C GLU A 426 8.96 4.07 23.15
N GLY A 427 9.13 3.06 24.02
CA GLY A 427 8.08 2.11 24.35
C GLY A 427 7.68 1.21 23.18
N ILE A 428 8.69 0.58 22.55
CA ILE A 428 8.53 -0.29 21.38
C ILE A 428 8.59 -1.75 21.82
N ASN A 429 7.48 -2.48 21.70
CA ASN A 429 7.33 -3.82 22.25
C ASN A 429 7.22 -4.86 21.13
N TYR A 430 8.08 -5.87 21.16
CA TYR A 430 8.07 -7.00 20.22
C TYR A 430 7.77 -8.29 20.99
N GLU A 431 6.61 -8.90 20.71
CA GLU A 431 6.11 -10.08 21.41
C GLU A 431 5.82 -11.24 20.46
N LYS A 432 6.22 -12.47 20.82
CA LYS A 432 5.80 -13.71 20.15
C LYS A 432 6.04 -13.64 18.63
N ILE A 433 7.18 -13.09 18.23
CA ILE A 433 7.61 -13.02 16.82
C ILE A 433 8.43 -14.28 16.53
N ARG A 434 7.93 -15.15 15.66
CA ARG A 434 8.46 -16.51 15.50
C ARG A 434 8.51 -16.97 14.05
N GLY A 435 9.44 -17.86 13.73
CA GLY A 435 9.50 -18.54 12.44
C GLY A 435 10.89 -18.55 11.82
N THR A 436 11.00 -18.30 10.52
CA THR A 436 12.27 -18.39 9.77
C THR A 436 12.71 -17.07 9.13
N TYR A 437 14.04 -16.91 9.01
CA TYR A 437 14.67 -15.75 8.38
C TYR A 437 15.84 -16.12 7.47
N THR A 438 16.14 -15.24 6.50
CA THR A 438 17.16 -15.50 5.47
C THR A 438 18.42 -14.64 5.56
N VAL A 439 18.41 -13.45 6.20
CA VAL A 439 19.61 -12.59 6.31
C VAL A 439 20.01 -12.30 7.76
N LYS A 440 19.17 -11.63 8.55
CA LYS A 440 19.49 -11.21 9.92
C LYS A 440 18.24 -11.21 10.80
N PRO A 441 18.26 -11.75 12.03
CA PRO A 441 17.05 -11.90 12.85
C PRO A 441 16.53 -10.56 13.39
N VAL A 442 17.45 -9.68 13.79
CA VAL A 442 17.16 -8.37 14.40
C VAL A 442 18.21 -7.35 13.94
N HIS A 443 17.75 -6.17 13.55
CA HIS A 443 18.60 -5.03 13.26
C HIS A 443 18.05 -3.76 13.93
N PHE A 444 18.70 -3.29 14.99
CA PHE A 444 18.38 -2.03 15.65
C PHE A 444 19.55 -1.05 15.46
N ALA A 445 19.37 -0.04 14.59
CA ALA A 445 20.34 1.02 14.35
C ALA A 445 19.75 2.35 14.85
N CYS A 446 20.03 2.69 16.11
CA CYS A 446 19.52 3.90 16.75
C CYS A 446 20.59 5.00 16.84
N SER A 447 20.17 6.26 16.88
CA SER A 447 21.05 7.43 16.89
C SER A 447 21.76 7.62 18.23
N ASP A 448 23.06 7.92 18.19
CA ASP A 448 23.87 8.34 19.33
C ASP A 448 23.26 9.54 20.09
N PHE A 449 22.50 10.41 19.38
CA PHE A 449 21.89 11.63 19.91
C PHE A 449 20.45 11.44 20.38
N SER A 450 19.69 10.57 19.71
CA SER A 450 18.32 10.15 20.10
C SER A 450 18.24 8.62 20.21
N PRO A 451 18.86 7.99 21.24
CA PRO A 451 18.82 6.54 21.43
C PRO A 451 17.40 5.99 21.50
N CYS A 452 17.18 4.76 21.02
CA CYS A 452 15.92 4.06 21.25
C CYS A 452 15.82 3.64 22.72
N VAL A 453 14.70 3.91 23.38
CA VAL A 453 14.49 3.61 24.80
C VAL A 453 13.22 2.79 25.03
N ASP A 454 13.23 2.03 26.13
CA ASP A 454 12.15 1.13 26.55
C ASP A 454 11.69 0.18 25.42
N VAL A 455 12.67 -0.37 24.70
CA VAL A 455 12.48 -1.42 23.69
C VAL A 455 12.43 -2.78 24.39
N SER A 456 11.29 -3.47 24.33
CA SER A 456 11.10 -4.77 25.00
C SER A 456 11.01 -5.94 24.01
N LEU A 457 11.71 -7.04 24.30
CA LEU A 457 11.62 -8.30 23.55
C LEU A 457 11.02 -9.41 24.43
N THR A 458 9.97 -10.08 23.93
CA THR A 458 9.27 -11.16 24.64
C THR A 458 8.97 -12.32 23.68
N SER A 459 9.41 -13.54 24.00
CA SER A 459 9.15 -14.76 23.21
C SER A 459 9.52 -14.67 21.72
N VAL A 460 10.65 -14.06 21.39
CA VAL A 460 11.17 -13.98 20.02
C VAL A 460 11.92 -15.28 19.67
N GLU A 461 11.45 -16.00 18.66
CA GLU A 461 11.98 -17.33 18.27
C GLU A 461 12.14 -17.45 16.74
N LEU A 462 13.23 -16.87 16.25
CA LEU A 462 13.63 -16.78 14.85
C LEU A 462 14.71 -17.83 14.52
N LYS A 463 14.56 -18.54 13.40
CA LYS A 463 15.50 -19.59 12.96
C LYS A 463 16.06 -19.30 11.56
N PRO A 464 17.38 -19.41 11.33
CA PRO A 464 17.94 -19.18 10.01
C PRO A 464 17.56 -20.29 9.01
N VAL A 465 17.33 -19.92 7.75
CA VAL A 465 17.24 -20.84 6.62
C VAL A 465 18.65 -21.11 6.09
N GLN A 466 19.28 -22.18 6.62
CA GLN A 466 20.73 -22.37 6.52
C GLN A 466 21.28 -22.76 5.13
N GLU A 467 20.45 -23.20 4.18
CA GLU A 467 20.96 -23.89 2.98
C GLU A 467 21.39 -22.97 1.81
N GLN A 468 21.06 -21.66 1.83
CA GLN A 468 21.24 -20.79 0.64
C GLN A 468 21.77 -19.37 0.89
N TYR A 469 21.84 -18.89 2.14
CA TYR A 469 22.06 -17.46 2.43
C TYR A 469 23.29 -17.17 3.31
N HIS A 470 23.83 -15.95 3.19
CA HIS A 470 24.79 -15.43 4.16
C HIS A 470 24.02 -14.88 5.36
N LEU A 471 24.38 -15.38 6.55
CA LEU A 471 23.63 -15.12 7.79
C LEU A 471 24.45 -14.21 8.69
N TYR A 472 23.83 -13.13 9.15
CA TYR A 472 24.43 -12.18 10.08
C TYR A 472 23.87 -12.34 11.50
N ASP A 473 24.73 -12.08 12.49
CA ASP A 473 24.36 -11.97 13.89
C ASP A 473 23.38 -10.80 14.14
N PRO A 474 22.58 -10.84 15.24
CA PRO A 474 21.77 -9.72 15.68
C PRO A 474 22.59 -8.43 15.84
N PHE A 475 22.08 -7.31 15.32
CA PHE A 475 22.73 -6.02 15.43
C PHE A 475 21.93 -5.07 16.32
N CYS A 476 22.61 -4.37 17.22
CA CYS A 476 22.05 -3.30 18.04
C CYS A 476 23.06 -2.16 18.19
N TRP A 477 22.61 -0.91 18.00
CA TRP A 477 23.37 0.32 18.21
C TRP A 477 22.46 1.33 18.92
N HIS A 478 22.94 1.91 20.03
CA HIS A 478 22.18 2.78 20.95
C HIS A 478 20.72 2.37 21.22
N THR A 479 20.47 1.07 21.40
CA THR A 479 19.16 0.51 21.71
C THR A 479 19.11 0.09 23.18
N TYR A 480 18.19 0.66 23.94
CA TYR A 480 18.02 0.46 25.38
C TYR A 480 16.64 -0.12 25.72
N GLY A 481 16.58 -1.04 26.68
CA GLY A 481 15.33 -1.62 27.16
C GLY A 481 15.52 -2.94 27.90
N GLU A 482 14.76 -3.98 27.52
CA GLU A 482 14.76 -5.25 28.27
C GLU A 482 14.46 -6.51 27.43
N LEU A 483 15.09 -7.62 27.83
CA LEU A 483 14.75 -8.98 27.40
C LEU A 483 13.85 -9.62 28.46
N ARG A 484 12.52 -9.65 28.24
CA ARG A 484 11.54 -10.22 29.20
C ARG A 484 11.57 -11.75 29.22
N THR A 485 12.06 -12.38 28.16
CA THR A 485 12.39 -13.80 28.10
C THR A 485 13.70 -13.98 27.36
N PRO A 486 14.35 -15.17 27.47
CA PRO A 486 15.33 -15.59 26.46
C PRO A 486 14.74 -15.50 25.05
N THR A 487 15.61 -15.24 24.08
CA THR A 487 15.30 -15.19 22.65
C THR A 487 16.06 -16.27 21.90
N VAL A 488 15.55 -16.68 20.74
CA VAL A 488 16.28 -17.52 19.78
C VAL A 488 16.39 -16.74 18.46
N PRO A 489 17.61 -16.49 17.93
CA PRO A 489 18.89 -16.60 18.63
C PRO A 489 18.98 -15.62 19.82
N PRO A 490 19.97 -15.77 20.73
CA PRO A 490 20.25 -14.78 21.76
C PRO A 490 20.59 -13.41 21.14
N ILE A 491 20.09 -12.32 21.71
CA ILE A 491 20.36 -10.94 21.25
C ILE A 491 21.17 -10.22 22.33
N PRO A 492 22.50 -10.47 22.44
CA PRO A 492 23.33 -9.92 23.51
C PRO A 492 23.68 -8.43 23.32
N CYS A 493 23.32 -7.83 22.19
CA CYS A 493 23.63 -6.44 21.87
C CYS A 493 22.64 -5.41 22.44
N LEU A 494 21.47 -5.85 22.94
CA LEU A 494 20.48 -4.94 23.53
C LEU A 494 20.99 -4.46 24.90
N GLN A 495 21.08 -3.14 25.08
CA GLN A 495 21.59 -2.58 26.34
C GLN A 495 20.46 -2.55 27.38
N ILE A 496 20.63 -3.33 28.45
CA ILE A 496 19.57 -3.48 29.47
C ILE A 496 19.46 -2.22 30.32
N GLY A 497 18.23 -1.71 30.50
CA GLY A 497 17.93 -0.49 31.25
C GLY A 497 17.72 0.73 30.36
N LYS A 498 18.29 1.88 30.77
CA LYS A 498 18.19 3.18 30.09
C LYS A 498 19.60 3.77 29.87
N PRO A 499 19.82 4.68 28.90
CA PRO A 499 21.12 5.30 28.67
C PRO A 499 21.62 6.07 29.91
N SER A 500 22.94 6.06 30.13
CA SER A 500 23.58 6.71 31.29
C SER A 500 23.53 8.25 31.24
N SER A 501 23.33 8.84 30.06
CA SER A 501 23.09 10.26 29.87
C SER A 501 21.59 10.55 29.79
N ASN A 502 21.03 11.14 30.84
CA ASN A 502 19.69 11.73 30.81
C ASN A 502 19.68 12.97 29.90
N ARG A 503 19.57 12.77 28.58
CA ARG A 503 19.20 13.86 27.66
C ARG A 503 17.80 14.31 28.06
N ILE A 504 17.66 15.57 28.46
CA ILE A 504 16.36 16.17 28.72
C ILE A 504 15.59 16.21 27.39
N GLN A 505 14.41 15.58 27.38
CA GLN A 505 13.51 15.59 26.23
C GLN A 505 13.05 17.03 25.96
N THR A 506 13.27 17.53 24.75
CA THR A 506 13.00 18.92 24.38
C THR A 506 11.69 19.06 23.61
N ASP A 507 11.21 20.29 23.40
CA ASP A 507 10.02 20.57 22.56
C ASP A 507 10.16 20.05 21.11
N HIS A 508 11.38 19.80 20.64
CA HIS A 508 11.66 19.15 19.36
C HIS A 508 11.46 17.63 19.40
N ASP A 509 11.52 16.99 20.57
CA ASP A 509 11.46 15.52 20.75
C ASP A 509 10.05 15.03 21.13
N LEU A 510 9.11 15.96 21.31
CA LEU A 510 7.73 15.71 21.73
C LEU A 510 6.74 15.72 20.55
N CYS A 511 5.50 15.31 20.81
CA CYS A 511 4.34 15.32 19.91
C CYS A 511 3.05 15.53 20.72
#